data_AF-A0A6G1FW63-F1
#
_entry.id   AF-A0A6G1FW63-F1
#
_cell.length_a   1.000
_cell.length_b   1.000
_cell.length_c   1.000
_cell.angle_alpha   90.00
_cell.angle_beta   90.00
_cell.angle_gamma   90.00
#
_symmetry.space_group_name_H-M   'P 1'
#
loop_
_entity.id
_entity.type
_entity.pdbx_description
1 polymer ?
#
loop_
_entity_poly.entity_id
_entity_poly.type
_entity_poly.pdbx_seq_one_letter_code
_entity_poly.pdbx_strand_id
1 'polypeptide(L)'
;MSVSAPFGHPKYDRAPNRLLSQFDMISDSHDRFPELTPFACQPFPGSIFFDLEVLDPEYSSVVRLYRGSCCYEDDGLVFDQETLLAHWHHDFQPMPPKEHWKPLDSILRKWLSEFERGKFSFSSNNPTYVPWATQDLEEAIQAWETLLNVIEANMPGHTTESRRENPLPTNILDQYTLSSFTKAFLSRARLPSFKYVAPGVTYFTPDLFHAVYSSEPRDSQRLPRYEDTDGNEVVTLILPAECSIPYPGGAGSADREGFARFTVSRRAGLYTTGDASYADGVRLVDSVDSNRKILDYQPPRYPWGPTRSPRLADYTKVGRACPEQILGG
;
A
#
# COMPACT_ATOMS: atom_id res chain seq x y z
N MET A 1 -27.49 -26.10 55.78
CA MET A 1 -26.30 -25.41 56.30
C MET A 1 -25.15 -25.76 55.38
N SER A 2 -24.77 -24.79 54.54
CA SER A 2 -23.74 -24.90 53.52
C SER A 2 -22.40 -24.50 54.14
N VAL A 3 -21.33 -25.28 53.89
CA VAL A 3 -19.96 -24.91 54.29
C VAL A 3 -19.12 -24.85 53.03
N SER A 4 -18.67 -23.62 52.76
CA SER A 4 -17.93 -23.17 51.60
C SER A 4 -16.54 -23.79 51.48
N ALA A 5 -16.15 -24.17 50.27
CA ALA A 5 -14.76 -24.32 49.87
C ALA A 5 -14.16 -22.94 49.54
N PRO A 6 -12.86 -22.69 49.79
CA PRO A 6 -12.23 -21.43 49.42
C PRO A 6 -11.88 -21.43 47.93
N PHE A 7 -12.49 -20.50 47.19
CA PHE A 7 -12.00 -20.11 45.86
C PHE A 7 -10.64 -19.41 46.03
N GLY A 8 -9.57 -20.11 45.66
CA GLY A 8 -8.30 -19.47 45.39
C GLY A 8 -8.41 -18.70 44.07
N HIS A 9 -8.49 -17.37 44.15
CA HIS A 9 -8.24 -16.53 42.99
C HIS A 9 -6.79 -16.74 42.52
N PRO A 10 -6.53 -17.04 41.24
CA PRO A 10 -5.17 -16.99 40.72
C PRO A 10 -4.70 -15.54 40.79
N LYS A 11 -3.56 -15.33 41.44
CA LYS A 11 -2.85 -14.06 41.46
C LYS A 11 -2.45 -13.70 40.03
N TYR A 12 -3.16 -12.75 39.42
CA TYR A 12 -2.71 -12.05 38.22
C TYR A 12 -1.54 -11.13 38.61
N ASP A 13 -0.33 -11.70 38.72
CA ASP A 13 0.90 -10.96 38.98
C ASP A 13 1.55 -10.55 37.63
N ARG A 14 1.59 -9.24 37.38
CA ARG A 14 2.73 -8.49 36.78
C ARG A 14 3.10 -8.63 35.29
N ALA A 15 2.16 -8.52 34.35
CA ALA A 15 2.51 -8.08 32.97
C ALA A 15 2.34 -6.56 32.74
N PRO A 16 1.18 -5.92 33.06
CA PRO A 16 0.91 -4.57 32.55
C PRO A 16 1.76 -3.46 33.17
N ASN A 17 2.32 -3.66 34.37
CA ASN A 17 2.99 -2.58 35.11
C ASN A 17 4.34 -2.14 34.50
N ARG A 18 5.01 -2.99 33.72
CA ARG A 18 6.34 -2.66 33.17
C ARG A 18 6.26 -1.64 32.04
N LEU A 19 5.29 -1.79 31.15
CA LEU A 19 5.04 -0.86 30.05
C LEU A 19 4.50 0.49 30.57
N LEU A 20 3.56 0.44 31.53
CA LEU A 20 2.96 1.65 32.14
C LEU A 20 3.99 2.53 32.86
N SER A 21 5.08 1.96 33.39
CA SER A 21 6.17 2.73 33.99
C SER A 21 7.03 3.52 32.98
N GLN A 22 6.89 3.24 31.68
CA GLN A 22 7.65 3.89 30.61
C GLN A 22 6.88 5.03 29.94
N PHE A 23 5.56 5.09 30.11
CA PHE A 23 4.74 6.19 29.62
C PHE A 23 4.58 7.23 30.72
N ASP A 24 5.07 8.45 30.49
CA ASP A 24 4.70 9.60 31.32
C ASP A 24 3.18 9.78 31.23
N MET A 25 2.47 9.32 32.26
CA MET A 25 1.02 9.38 32.35
C MET A 25 0.57 10.82 32.63
N ILE A 26 0.71 11.69 31.63
CA ILE A 26 0.02 12.97 31.60
C ILE A 26 -1.43 12.64 31.26
N SER A 27 -2.27 12.59 32.30
CA SER A 27 -3.73 12.57 32.17
C SER A 27 -4.18 13.96 31.69
N ASP A 28 -3.88 14.30 30.45
CA ASP A 28 -4.47 15.49 29.83
C ASP A 28 -5.88 15.18 29.36
N SER A 29 -6.72 16.19 29.52
CA SER A 29 -8.14 16.24 29.20
C SER A 29 -8.47 15.69 27.81
N HIS A 30 -9.75 15.37 27.60
CA HIS A 30 -10.37 14.92 26.35
C HIS A 30 -10.18 15.86 25.13
N ASP A 31 -9.23 16.78 25.16
CA ASP A 31 -8.82 17.53 24.00
C ASP A 31 -8.21 16.52 23.03
N ARG A 32 -8.93 16.33 21.92
CA ARG A 32 -8.51 15.51 20.78
C ARG A 32 -7.20 16.09 20.28
N PHE A 33 -6.08 15.60 20.80
CA PHE A 33 -4.81 15.83 20.16
C PHE A 33 -4.95 15.37 18.70
N PRO A 34 -4.46 16.16 17.74
CA PRO A 34 -4.41 15.71 16.36
C PRO A 34 -3.74 14.34 16.30
N GLU A 35 -4.27 13.41 15.52
CA GLU A 35 -3.71 12.06 15.40
C GLU A 35 -2.30 12.15 14.81
N LEU A 36 -1.27 12.02 15.66
CA LEU A 36 0.14 12.07 15.25
C LEU A 36 0.66 10.71 14.77
N THR A 37 -0.21 9.72 14.56
CA THR A 37 0.17 8.37 14.16
C THR A 37 -0.50 8.03 12.83
N PRO A 38 0.27 7.64 11.79
CA PRO A 38 -0.21 7.60 10.39
C PRO A 38 -1.47 6.79 10.14
N PHE A 39 -1.60 5.75 10.94
CA PHE A 39 -2.54 4.67 10.69
C PHE A 39 -3.50 4.50 11.85
N ALA A 40 -3.30 5.28 12.92
CA ALA A 40 -3.82 4.92 14.22
C ALA A 40 -4.16 6.16 15.06
N CYS A 41 -5.13 6.02 15.94
CA CYS A 41 -5.44 7.00 16.97
C CYS A 41 -4.36 6.94 18.06
N GLN A 42 -4.14 8.07 18.75
CA GLN A 42 -3.26 8.13 19.91
C GLN A 42 -3.74 7.14 20.99
N PRO A 43 -2.82 6.50 21.73
CA PRO A 43 -3.18 5.56 22.78
C PRO A 43 -3.99 6.33 23.83
N PHE A 44 -5.22 5.91 24.10
CA PHE A 44 -5.98 6.43 25.22
C PHE A 44 -5.77 5.49 26.41
N PRO A 45 -5.11 5.94 27.51
CA PRO A 45 -4.79 5.04 28.61
C PRO A 45 -6.01 4.34 29.21
N GLY A 46 -7.18 4.98 29.18
CA GLY A 46 -8.43 4.35 29.62
C GLY A 46 -8.88 3.18 28.75
N SER A 47 -8.66 3.23 27.42
CA SER A 47 -9.07 2.16 26.49
C SER A 47 -8.10 0.99 26.49
N ILE A 48 -6.83 1.23 26.85
CA ILE A 48 -5.85 0.14 27.05
C ILE A 48 -6.39 -0.88 28.07
N PHE A 49 -7.24 -0.47 29.02
CA PHE A 49 -7.82 -1.38 30.01
C PHE A 49 -9.13 -2.07 29.58
N PHE A 50 -9.85 -1.52 28.60
CA PHE A 50 -11.11 -2.10 28.10
C PHE A 50 -10.86 -3.08 26.94
N ASP A 51 -9.85 -2.83 26.10
CA ASP A 51 -9.46 -3.70 24.97
C ASP A 51 -8.57 -4.89 25.40
N LEU A 52 -8.40 -5.11 26.71
CA LEU A 52 -7.76 -6.30 27.28
C LEU A 52 -8.69 -7.53 27.28
N GLU A 53 -9.85 -7.46 26.61
CA GLU A 53 -10.61 -8.66 26.32
C GLU A 53 -9.67 -9.66 25.67
N VAL A 54 -9.42 -10.73 26.43
CA VAL A 54 -8.33 -11.67 26.21
C VAL A 54 -8.39 -12.19 24.79
N LEU A 55 -7.58 -11.59 23.90
CA LEU A 55 -7.06 -12.28 22.73
C LEU A 55 -6.50 -13.58 23.30
N ASP A 56 -7.11 -14.71 22.92
CA ASP A 56 -6.77 -16.11 23.21
C ASP A 56 -5.71 -16.33 24.32
N PRO A 57 -5.91 -17.16 25.37
CA PRO A 57 -4.95 -17.35 26.47
C PRO A 57 -3.44 -17.48 26.11
N GLU A 58 -3.09 -17.87 24.88
CA GLU A 58 -1.72 -17.78 24.33
C GLU A 58 -1.13 -16.35 24.19
N TYR A 59 -1.98 -15.31 24.18
CA TYR A 59 -1.64 -13.90 23.99
C TYR A 59 -1.98 -13.05 25.23
N SER A 60 -1.96 -13.63 26.43
CA SER A 60 -2.26 -12.90 27.69
C SER A 60 -1.31 -11.73 27.98
N SER A 61 -0.12 -11.70 27.36
CA SER A 61 0.85 -10.60 27.45
C SER A 61 0.67 -9.53 26.37
N VAL A 62 -0.26 -9.73 25.43
CA VAL A 62 -0.50 -8.84 24.30
C VAL A 62 -1.54 -7.80 24.67
N VAL A 63 -1.22 -6.55 24.38
CA VAL A 63 -2.12 -5.40 24.56
C VAL A 63 -2.23 -4.63 23.26
N ARG A 64 -3.39 -4.05 22.97
CA ARG A 64 -3.55 -3.09 21.87
C ARG A 64 -3.00 -1.73 22.33
N LEU A 65 -1.96 -1.24 21.67
CA LEU A 65 -1.37 0.08 21.95
C LEU A 65 -2.10 1.19 21.21
N TYR A 66 -2.26 1.04 19.90
CA TYR A 66 -2.87 2.05 19.05
C TYR A 66 -4.05 1.43 18.31
N ARG A 67 -5.22 2.05 18.35
CA ARG A 67 -6.38 1.66 17.55
C ARG A 67 -6.25 2.22 16.14
N GLY A 68 -6.71 1.52 15.12
CA GLY A 68 -6.76 2.00 13.75
C GLY A 68 -7.55 3.29 13.63
N SER A 69 -7.12 4.19 12.75
CA SER A 69 -7.82 5.46 12.47
C SER A 69 -9.07 5.29 11.61
N CYS A 70 -9.35 4.07 11.12
CA CYS A 70 -10.50 3.77 10.28
C CYS A 70 -11.72 3.30 11.09
N CYS A 71 -12.88 3.33 10.44
CA CYS A 71 -14.19 2.99 11.02
C CYS A 71 -14.40 1.50 11.34
N TYR A 72 -13.39 0.63 11.16
CA TYR A 72 -13.47 -0.76 11.62
C TYR A 72 -13.04 -0.81 13.07
N GLU A 73 -13.99 -1.19 13.93
CA GLU A 73 -13.92 -0.87 15.34
C GLU A 73 -12.75 -1.54 16.08
N ASP A 74 -12.01 -2.46 15.51
CA ASP A 74 -11.05 -3.24 16.28
C ASP A 74 -9.60 -3.27 15.70
N ASP A 75 -9.34 -2.78 14.48
CA ASP A 75 -7.98 -2.89 13.89
C ASP A 75 -6.96 -2.09 14.74
N GLY A 76 -5.67 -2.45 14.72
CA GLY A 76 -4.66 -1.63 15.41
C GLY A 76 -3.30 -2.27 15.65
N LEU A 77 -2.40 -1.50 16.25
CA LEU A 77 -1.08 -1.97 16.65
C LEU A 77 -1.16 -2.70 17.99
N VAL A 78 -0.96 -4.01 17.97
CA VAL A 78 -0.83 -4.84 19.17
C VAL A 78 0.63 -5.02 19.56
N PHE A 79 0.89 -5.20 20.85
CA PHE A 79 2.21 -5.25 21.44
C PHE A 79 2.28 -6.31 22.54
N ASP A 80 3.31 -7.15 22.45
CA ASP A 80 3.64 -8.14 23.47
C ASP A 80 4.56 -7.53 24.53
N GLN A 81 4.06 -7.44 25.76
CA GLN A 81 4.77 -6.83 26.87
C GLN A 81 6.01 -7.63 27.33
N GLU A 82 6.06 -8.93 27.03
CA GLU A 82 7.18 -9.79 27.42
C GLU A 82 8.31 -9.73 26.40
N THR A 83 7.98 -9.82 25.11
CA THR A 83 8.97 -9.86 24.03
C THR A 83 9.31 -8.49 23.45
N LEU A 84 8.54 -7.45 23.79
CA LEU A 84 8.63 -6.09 23.23
C LEU A 84 8.42 -6.03 21.70
N LEU A 85 7.73 -7.03 21.15
CA LEU A 85 7.40 -7.09 19.73
C LEU A 85 5.99 -6.56 19.52
N ALA A 86 5.73 -5.96 18.36
CA ALA A 86 4.44 -5.47 17.95
C ALA A 86 4.09 -5.92 16.53
N HIS A 87 2.79 -5.88 16.23
CA HIS A 87 2.23 -6.22 14.94
C HIS A 87 0.96 -5.40 14.69
N TRP A 88 0.67 -5.07 13.44
CA TRP A 88 -0.60 -4.49 13.04
C TRP A 88 -1.65 -5.59 12.89
N HIS A 89 -2.56 -5.69 13.84
CA HIS A 89 -3.63 -6.68 13.84
C HIS A 89 -4.89 -6.15 13.14
N HIS A 90 -5.54 -7.06 12.43
CA HIS A 90 -6.87 -6.88 11.88
C HIS A 90 -7.77 -7.96 12.50
N ASP A 91 -8.87 -7.61 13.15
CA ASP A 91 -9.55 -8.54 14.09
C ASP A 91 -10.36 -9.63 13.39
N PHE A 92 -10.62 -9.45 12.10
CA PHE A 92 -11.20 -10.50 11.27
C PHE A 92 -10.20 -11.61 10.93
N GLN A 93 -8.98 -11.56 11.45
CA GLN A 93 -7.92 -12.50 11.11
C GLN A 93 -7.25 -13.08 12.33
N PRO A 94 -6.79 -14.34 12.25
CA PRO A 94 -5.99 -14.92 13.32
C PRO A 94 -4.70 -14.14 13.50
N MET A 95 -4.24 -14.06 14.75
CA MET A 95 -2.97 -13.44 15.07
C MET A 95 -1.82 -14.20 14.37
N PRO A 96 -0.91 -13.52 13.65
CA PRO A 96 0.17 -14.21 12.96
C PRO A 96 1.22 -14.71 13.95
N PRO A 97 2.00 -15.74 13.56
CA PRO A 97 3.13 -16.22 14.37
C PRO A 97 4.07 -15.09 14.78
N LYS A 98 4.61 -15.15 16.01
CA LYS A 98 5.51 -14.13 16.59
C LYS A 98 6.72 -13.79 15.72
N GLU A 99 7.17 -14.70 14.85
CA GLU A 99 8.25 -14.49 13.88
C GLU A 99 7.96 -13.35 12.88
N HIS A 100 6.68 -13.05 12.63
CA HIS A 100 6.25 -11.95 11.76
C HIS A 100 6.16 -10.60 12.48
N TRP A 101 6.27 -10.59 13.80
CA TRP A 101 6.20 -9.37 14.60
C TRP A 101 7.54 -8.64 14.55
N LYS A 102 7.53 -7.33 14.80
CA LYS A 102 8.75 -6.50 14.78
C LYS A 102 8.93 -5.76 16.10
N PRO A 103 10.17 -5.41 16.49
CA PRO A 103 10.38 -4.59 17.68
C PRO A 103 9.57 -3.29 17.61
N LEU A 104 8.89 -2.93 18.69
CA LEU A 104 8.06 -1.72 18.74
C LEU A 104 8.84 -0.45 18.34
N ASP A 105 10.07 -0.30 18.84
CA ASP A 105 10.95 0.82 18.47
C ASP A 105 11.19 0.91 16.96
N SER A 106 11.35 -0.23 16.26
CA SER A 106 11.51 -0.23 14.81
C SER A 106 10.25 0.25 14.08
N ILE A 107 9.08 -0.14 14.57
CA ILE A 107 7.79 0.29 14.03
C ILE A 107 7.59 1.80 14.23
N LEU A 108 7.83 2.31 15.45
CA LEU A 108 7.69 3.73 15.76
C LEU A 108 8.69 4.60 15.00
N ARG A 109 9.96 4.15 14.87
CA ARG A 109 10.94 4.82 13.99
C ARG A 109 10.49 4.84 12.55
N LYS A 110 9.87 3.77 12.06
CA LYS A 110 9.34 3.74 10.69
C LYS A 110 8.22 4.76 10.53
N TRP A 111 7.30 4.88 11.49
CA TRP A 111 6.25 5.91 11.47
C TRP A 111 6.82 7.31 11.50
N LEU A 112 7.79 7.58 12.39
CA LEU A 112 8.50 8.86 12.43
C LEU A 112 9.16 9.19 11.09
N SER A 113 9.77 8.20 10.43
CA SER A 113 10.35 8.41 9.11
C SER A 113 9.32 8.83 8.06
N GLU A 114 8.06 8.36 8.13
CA GLU A 114 7.02 8.80 7.20
C GLU A 114 6.68 10.29 7.39
N PHE A 115 6.71 10.80 8.63
CA PHE A 115 6.60 12.25 8.90
C PHE A 115 7.76 13.03 8.29
N GLU A 116 8.98 12.58 8.54
CA GLU A 116 10.19 13.23 8.01
C GLU A 116 10.22 13.24 6.48
N ARG A 117 9.64 12.22 5.83
CA ARG A 117 9.51 12.11 4.37
C ARG A 117 8.43 13.04 3.78
N GLY A 118 7.62 13.69 4.61
CA GLY A 118 6.54 14.57 4.15
C GLY A 118 5.26 13.82 3.74
N LYS A 119 5.03 12.61 4.27
CA LYS A 119 3.75 11.89 4.12
C LYS A 119 2.60 12.51 4.91
N PHE A 120 2.85 13.64 5.55
CA PHE A 120 1.88 14.36 6.34
C PHE A 120 1.98 15.85 6.09
N SER A 121 0.82 16.47 5.94
CA SER A 121 0.69 17.91 5.87
C SER A 121 -0.21 18.38 7.01
N PHE A 122 0.13 19.52 7.62
CA PHE A 122 -0.70 20.13 8.66
C PHE A 122 -1.51 21.25 8.03
N SER A 123 -2.72 20.93 7.58
CA SER A 123 -3.69 21.93 7.13
C SER A 123 -4.70 22.17 8.25
N SER A 124 -4.81 23.40 8.75
CA SER A 124 -5.85 23.78 9.73
C SER A 124 -5.86 22.94 11.02
N ASN A 125 -4.67 22.71 11.61
CA ASN A 125 -4.43 21.93 12.84
C ASN A 125 -4.75 20.43 12.79
N ASN A 126 -5.21 19.90 11.66
CA ASN A 126 -5.40 18.47 11.47
C ASN A 126 -4.31 17.91 10.55
N PRO A 127 -3.58 16.85 10.97
CA PRO A 127 -2.65 16.16 10.10
C PRO A 127 -3.44 15.43 9.02
N THR A 128 -3.14 15.73 7.77
CA THR A 128 -3.70 15.05 6.60
C THR A 128 -2.60 14.17 6.01
N TYR A 129 -2.91 12.89 5.83
CA TYR A 129 -2.01 11.97 5.14
C TYR A 129 -1.86 12.38 3.68
N VAL A 130 -0.62 12.50 3.22
CA VAL A 130 -0.28 12.81 1.83
C VAL A 130 -0.07 11.49 1.09
N PRO A 131 -0.87 11.19 0.06
CA PRO A 131 -0.89 9.86 -0.57
C PRO A 131 0.49 9.43 -1.10
N TRP A 132 1.23 10.38 -1.65
CA TRP A 132 2.62 10.20 -2.08
C TRP A 132 3.43 11.48 -1.85
N ALA A 133 4.67 11.33 -1.38
CA ALA A 133 5.60 12.43 -1.20
C ALA A 133 6.62 12.47 -2.35
N THR A 134 7.31 13.61 -2.51
CA THR A 134 8.36 13.78 -3.53
C THR A 134 9.39 12.65 -3.50
N GLN A 135 9.73 12.17 -2.31
CA GLN A 135 10.69 11.08 -2.14
C GLN A 135 10.18 9.73 -2.67
N ASP A 136 8.87 9.46 -2.62
CA ASP A 136 8.33 8.22 -3.19
C ASP A 136 8.42 8.23 -4.72
N LEU A 137 8.19 9.40 -5.33
CA LEU A 137 8.36 9.60 -6.76
C LEU A 137 9.84 9.45 -7.17
N GLU A 138 10.77 10.01 -6.39
CA GLU A 138 12.20 9.86 -6.64
C GLU A 138 12.67 8.41 -6.52
N GLU A 139 12.21 7.69 -5.49
CA GLU A 139 12.47 6.25 -5.34
C GLU A 139 11.93 5.44 -6.52
N ALA A 140 10.72 5.77 -7.00
CA ALA A 140 10.12 5.10 -8.15
C ALA A 140 10.89 5.38 -9.46
N ILE A 141 11.30 6.63 -9.68
CA ILE A 141 12.12 7.01 -10.84
C ILE A 141 13.48 6.29 -10.78
N GLN A 142 14.13 6.29 -9.63
CA GLN A 142 15.43 5.63 -9.46
C GLN A 142 15.33 4.12 -9.67
N ALA A 143 14.30 3.47 -9.13
CA ALA A 143 14.08 2.04 -9.31
C ALA A 143 13.79 1.71 -10.79
N TRP A 144 12.98 2.54 -11.47
CA TRP A 144 12.74 2.43 -12.90
C TRP A 144 14.02 2.58 -13.73
N GLU A 145 14.82 3.61 -13.47
CA GLU A 145 16.10 3.81 -14.18
C GLU A 145 17.07 2.66 -13.97
N THR A 146 17.11 2.12 -12.75
CA THR A 146 17.92 0.95 -12.41
C THR A 146 17.48 -0.27 -13.21
N LEU A 147 16.17 -0.54 -13.29
CA LEU A 147 15.63 -1.62 -14.11
C LEU A 147 16.01 -1.46 -15.58
N LEU A 148 15.82 -0.26 -16.14
CA LEU A 148 16.17 0.03 -17.53
C LEU A 148 17.67 -0.21 -17.79
N ASN A 149 18.55 0.28 -16.91
CA ASN A 149 20.00 0.08 -17.03
C ASN A 149 20.38 -1.40 -17.00
N VAL A 150 19.73 -2.21 -16.16
CA VAL A 150 19.96 -3.66 -16.09
C VAL A 150 19.54 -4.34 -17.38
N ILE A 151 18.38 -3.99 -17.94
CA ILE A 151 17.91 -4.56 -19.21
C ILE A 151 18.86 -4.14 -20.35
N GLU A 152 19.21 -2.85 -20.43
CA GLU A 152 20.12 -2.28 -21.43
C GLU A 152 21.50 -2.95 -21.40
N ALA A 153 22.07 -3.17 -20.21
CA ALA A 153 23.36 -3.83 -20.05
C ALA A 153 23.36 -5.30 -20.53
N ASN A 154 22.20 -5.95 -20.56
CA ASN A 154 22.07 -7.34 -21.01
C ASN A 154 21.71 -7.47 -22.50
N MET A 155 21.49 -6.36 -23.22
CA MET A 155 21.16 -6.39 -24.64
C MET A 155 22.40 -6.42 -25.55
N PRO A 156 22.44 -7.29 -26.58
CA PRO A 156 23.56 -7.36 -27.52
C PRO A 156 23.62 -6.10 -28.39
N GLY A 157 24.78 -5.43 -28.41
CA GLY A 157 25.02 -4.25 -29.26
C GLY A 157 24.64 -2.90 -28.64
N HIS A 158 24.32 -2.86 -27.34
CA HIS A 158 24.00 -1.63 -26.65
C HIS A 158 25.26 -0.79 -26.37
N THR A 159 25.48 0.27 -27.15
CA THR A 159 26.43 1.34 -26.79
C THR A 159 25.79 2.27 -25.77
N THR A 160 26.56 2.71 -24.77
CA THR A 160 26.12 3.59 -23.66
C THR A 160 25.52 4.94 -24.13
N GLU A 161 25.61 5.25 -25.42
CA GLU A 161 25.09 6.45 -26.07
C GLU A 161 23.74 6.25 -26.79
N SER A 162 23.11 5.08 -26.67
CA SER A 162 21.75 4.87 -27.19
C SER A 162 20.83 5.98 -26.69
N ARG A 163 20.20 6.64 -27.67
CA ARG A 163 19.48 7.90 -27.57
C ARG A 163 18.50 7.86 -26.39
N ARG A 164 18.82 8.61 -25.33
CA ARG A 164 17.92 8.84 -24.21
C ARG A 164 16.68 9.56 -24.77
N GLU A 165 15.56 8.86 -24.80
CA GLU A 165 14.30 9.45 -25.21
C GLU A 165 13.75 10.29 -24.06
N ASN A 166 13.23 11.47 -24.40
CA ASN A 166 12.65 12.37 -23.42
C ASN A 166 11.37 11.76 -22.83
N PRO A 167 11.07 11.99 -21.54
CA PRO A 167 9.80 11.61 -20.92
C PRO A 167 8.58 12.15 -21.67
N LEU A 168 7.39 11.65 -21.31
CA LEU A 168 6.14 12.11 -21.90
C LEU A 168 5.90 13.60 -21.60
N PRO A 169 5.60 14.44 -22.61
CA PRO A 169 5.31 15.84 -22.40
C PRO A 169 4.07 16.06 -21.50
N THR A 170 4.19 16.93 -20.49
CA THR A 170 3.11 17.21 -19.53
C THR A 170 1.82 17.69 -20.23
N ASN A 171 1.95 18.44 -21.33
CA ASN A 171 0.80 18.91 -22.12
C ASN A 171 0.00 17.78 -22.80
N ILE A 172 0.58 16.60 -23.01
CA ILE A 172 -0.15 15.42 -23.47
C ILE A 172 -0.86 14.76 -22.29
N LEU A 173 -0.18 14.64 -21.15
CA LEU A 173 -0.74 14.04 -19.94
C LEU A 173 -1.93 14.83 -19.39
N ASP A 174 -1.89 16.17 -19.48
CA ASP A 174 -2.94 17.06 -18.99
C ASP A 174 -4.25 16.98 -19.80
N GLN A 175 -4.23 16.40 -21.00
CA GLN A 175 -5.43 16.18 -21.81
C GLN A 175 -6.32 15.05 -21.25
N TYR A 176 -5.81 14.24 -20.32
CA TYR A 176 -6.48 13.06 -19.81
C TYR A 176 -6.58 13.06 -18.28
N THR A 177 -7.60 12.36 -17.78
CA THR A 177 -7.80 12.13 -16.36
C THR A 177 -6.94 10.97 -15.87
N LEU A 178 -5.91 11.32 -15.11
CA LEU A 178 -4.87 10.42 -14.58
C LEU A 178 -4.65 10.74 -13.10
N SER A 179 -4.23 9.75 -12.31
CA SER A 179 -3.82 9.97 -10.92
C SER A 179 -2.66 10.97 -10.83
N SER A 180 -2.60 11.71 -9.73
CA SER A 180 -1.55 12.71 -9.48
C SER A 180 -0.14 12.11 -9.55
N PHE A 181 0.06 10.93 -8.94
CA PHE A 181 1.32 10.20 -8.97
C PHE A 181 1.71 9.79 -10.40
N THR A 182 0.80 9.21 -11.18
CA THR A 182 1.12 8.77 -12.55
C THR A 182 1.52 9.93 -13.45
N LYS A 183 0.85 11.10 -13.33
CA LYS A 183 1.25 12.31 -14.08
C LYS A 183 2.68 12.71 -13.74
N ALA A 184 3.01 12.76 -12.46
CA ALA A 184 4.33 13.13 -11.99
C ALA A 184 5.41 12.11 -12.39
N PHE A 185 5.07 10.81 -12.39
CA PHE A 185 5.96 9.75 -12.83
C PHE A 185 6.20 9.78 -14.33
N LEU A 186 5.16 9.72 -15.17
CA LEU A 186 5.29 9.64 -16.63
C LEU A 186 5.95 10.88 -17.26
N SER A 187 5.81 12.05 -16.63
CA SER A 187 6.48 13.29 -17.07
C SER A 187 7.97 13.36 -16.74
N ARG A 188 8.47 12.46 -15.89
CA ARG A 188 9.87 12.42 -15.45
C ARG A 188 10.59 11.11 -15.79
N ALA A 189 9.85 10.02 -15.90
CA ALA A 189 10.40 8.70 -16.15
C ALA A 189 11.09 8.63 -17.51
N ARG A 190 12.34 8.16 -17.52
CA ARG A 190 13.11 7.92 -18.75
C ARG A 190 12.39 6.91 -19.63
N LEU A 191 12.27 7.20 -20.92
CA LEU A 191 11.80 6.24 -21.90
C LEU A 191 12.96 5.31 -22.31
N PRO A 192 12.78 3.98 -22.30
CA PRO A 192 13.81 3.05 -22.73
C PRO A 192 14.05 3.11 -24.24
N SER A 193 15.25 2.73 -24.69
CA SER A 193 15.57 2.66 -26.12
C SER A 193 15.11 1.35 -26.78
N PHE A 194 14.30 0.54 -26.09
CA PHE A 194 13.90 -0.81 -26.48
C PHE A 194 12.40 -1.00 -26.22
N LYS A 195 11.75 -1.86 -27.01
CA LYS A 195 10.29 -1.96 -27.04
C LYS A 195 9.66 -2.51 -25.76
N TYR A 196 10.25 -3.53 -25.14
CA TYR A 196 9.60 -4.29 -24.06
C TYR A 196 10.43 -4.30 -22.77
N VAL A 197 9.78 -3.95 -21.65
CA VAL A 197 10.39 -3.91 -20.30
C VAL A 197 10.19 -5.21 -19.52
N ALA A 198 9.22 -6.00 -19.95
CA ALA A 198 9.02 -7.39 -19.57
C ALA A 198 8.31 -8.12 -20.73
N PRO A 199 8.21 -9.46 -20.74
CA PRO A 199 7.50 -10.19 -21.79
C PRO A 199 6.08 -9.65 -22.01
N GLY A 200 5.82 -9.11 -23.21
CA GLY A 200 4.51 -8.54 -23.58
C GLY A 200 4.15 -7.20 -22.90
N VAL A 201 4.99 -6.66 -22.02
CA VAL A 201 4.78 -5.37 -21.34
C VAL A 201 5.70 -4.30 -21.92
N THR A 202 5.12 -3.19 -22.34
CA THR A 202 5.82 -2.05 -22.94
C THR A 202 5.59 -0.78 -22.11
N TYR A 203 6.14 0.33 -22.58
CA TYR A 203 6.03 1.65 -21.98
C TYR A 203 5.20 2.55 -22.91
N PHE A 204 4.76 3.70 -22.40
CA PHE A 204 4.03 4.65 -23.21
C PHE A 204 4.97 5.53 -24.05
N THR A 205 4.89 5.36 -25.37
CA THR A 205 5.24 6.42 -26.31
C THR A 205 4.08 7.42 -26.42
N PRO A 206 4.30 8.67 -26.87
CA PRO A 206 3.24 9.65 -27.05
C PRO A 206 2.06 9.13 -27.89
N ASP A 207 2.36 8.42 -28.99
CA ASP A 207 1.34 7.88 -29.90
C ASP A 207 0.54 6.75 -29.26
N LEU A 208 1.22 5.82 -28.56
CA LEU A 208 0.54 4.73 -27.86
C LEU A 208 -0.32 5.27 -26.71
N PHE A 209 0.19 6.25 -25.97
CA PHE A 209 -0.53 6.90 -24.89
C PHE A 209 -1.82 7.54 -25.39
N HIS A 210 -1.72 8.36 -26.44
CA HIS A 210 -2.89 8.97 -27.07
C HIS A 210 -3.87 7.90 -27.57
N ALA A 211 -3.40 6.87 -28.29
CA ALA A 211 -4.26 5.82 -28.82
C ALA A 211 -5.05 5.06 -27.73
N VAL A 212 -4.40 4.75 -26.60
CA VAL A 212 -5.01 3.98 -25.50
C VAL A 212 -6.01 4.79 -24.70
N TYR A 213 -5.70 6.05 -24.39
CA TYR A 213 -6.55 6.91 -23.57
C TYR A 213 -7.63 7.63 -24.38
N SER A 214 -7.43 7.91 -25.67
CA SER A 214 -8.47 8.47 -26.54
C SER A 214 -9.57 7.46 -26.90
N SER A 215 -9.27 6.16 -26.86
CA SER A 215 -10.27 5.11 -27.10
C SER A 215 -11.14 4.83 -25.88
N GLU A 216 -10.89 5.49 -24.75
CA GLU A 216 -11.64 5.23 -23.53
C GLU A 216 -13.06 5.84 -23.57
N PRO A 217 -14.10 5.05 -23.23
CA PRO A 217 -15.46 5.57 -23.10
C PRO A 217 -15.60 6.60 -21.98
N ARG A 218 -16.43 7.63 -22.18
CA ARG A 218 -16.70 8.68 -21.18
C ARG A 218 -17.41 8.15 -19.92
N ASP A 219 -18.10 7.02 -20.04
CA ASP A 219 -18.81 6.32 -18.96
C ASP A 219 -17.96 5.22 -18.30
N SER A 220 -16.64 5.23 -18.54
CA SER A 220 -15.68 4.33 -17.90
C SER A 220 -15.81 4.38 -16.37
N GLN A 221 -15.92 3.21 -15.74
CA GLN A 221 -16.12 3.11 -14.29
C GLN A 221 -14.88 3.51 -13.48
N ARG A 222 -13.72 3.65 -14.12
CA ARG A 222 -12.50 4.15 -13.46
C ARG A 222 -12.51 5.67 -13.28
N LEU A 223 -13.31 6.38 -14.09
CA LEU A 223 -13.37 7.83 -14.03
C LEU A 223 -14.21 8.23 -12.81
N PRO A 224 -13.78 9.27 -12.07
CA PRO A 224 -14.51 9.72 -10.90
C PRO A 224 -15.90 10.16 -11.35
N ARG A 225 -16.92 9.66 -10.66
CA ARG A 225 -18.29 10.14 -10.89
C ARG A 225 -18.39 11.55 -10.34
N TYR A 226 -19.31 12.35 -10.88
CA TYR A 226 -19.55 13.74 -10.45
C TYR A 226 -19.90 13.88 -8.94
N GLU A 227 -20.14 12.76 -8.25
CA GLU A 227 -20.51 12.65 -6.84
C GLU A 227 -19.42 12.01 -5.96
N ASP A 228 -18.23 11.73 -6.48
CA ASP A 228 -17.15 11.09 -5.70
C ASP A 228 -16.50 12.11 -4.75
N THR A 229 -17.10 12.26 -3.57
CA THR A 229 -16.61 13.11 -2.47
C THR A 229 -15.50 12.45 -1.66
N ASP A 230 -15.19 11.17 -1.92
CA ASP A 230 -14.33 10.34 -1.06
C ASP A 230 -12.83 10.54 -1.34
N GLY A 231 -12.49 11.46 -2.26
CA GLY A 231 -11.09 11.78 -2.57
C GLY A 231 -10.32 10.63 -3.23
N ASN A 232 -11.03 9.64 -3.79
CA ASN A 232 -10.43 8.51 -4.48
C ASN A 232 -9.56 8.98 -5.66
N GLU A 233 -8.38 8.37 -5.78
CA GLU A 233 -7.49 8.61 -6.91
C GLU A 233 -7.99 7.84 -8.15
N VAL A 234 -7.64 8.35 -9.32
CA VAL A 234 -8.09 7.75 -10.57
C VAL A 234 -7.15 6.59 -10.94
N VAL A 235 -7.69 5.37 -11.04
CA VAL A 235 -6.95 4.20 -11.53
C VAL A 235 -6.36 4.52 -12.91
N THR A 236 -5.05 4.38 -13.05
CA THR A 236 -4.31 4.80 -14.24
C THR A 236 -3.37 3.69 -14.71
N LEU A 237 -3.38 3.38 -16.01
CA LEU A 237 -2.40 2.48 -16.62
C LEU A 237 -1.03 3.19 -16.68
N ILE A 238 0.03 2.57 -16.16
CA ILE A 238 1.40 3.08 -16.21
C ILE A 238 2.21 2.34 -17.26
N LEU A 239 2.13 0.99 -17.28
CA LEU A 239 2.85 0.14 -18.24
C LEU A 239 1.86 -0.73 -19.01
N PRO A 240 1.56 -0.42 -20.28
CA PRO A 240 0.62 -1.20 -21.08
C PRO A 240 1.21 -2.55 -21.49
N ALA A 241 0.42 -3.61 -21.36
CA ALA A 241 0.69 -4.88 -22.04
C ALA A 241 0.05 -4.90 -23.44
N GLU A 242 0.56 -5.74 -24.32
CA GLU A 242 0.01 -5.93 -25.66
C GLU A 242 -1.31 -6.74 -25.66
N CYS A 243 -1.55 -7.54 -24.63
CA CYS A 243 -2.77 -8.30 -24.48
C CYS A 243 -3.96 -7.46 -23.96
N SER A 244 -5.17 -7.90 -24.32
CA SER A 244 -6.43 -7.30 -23.87
C SER A 244 -7.14 -8.24 -22.91
N ILE A 245 -7.83 -7.68 -21.93
CA ILE A 245 -8.63 -8.38 -20.94
C ILE A 245 -9.94 -8.78 -21.61
N PRO A 246 -10.24 -10.09 -21.70
CA PRO A 246 -11.48 -10.55 -22.31
C PRO A 246 -12.70 -9.99 -21.56
N TYR A 247 -13.79 -9.71 -22.28
CA TYR A 247 -15.09 -9.47 -21.66
C TYR A 247 -15.58 -10.77 -21.03
N PRO A 248 -15.97 -10.77 -19.75
CA PRO A 248 -16.46 -11.98 -19.13
C PRO A 248 -17.90 -12.27 -19.54
N GLY A 249 -18.16 -13.52 -19.88
CA GLY A 249 -19.50 -14.10 -19.84
C GLY A 249 -19.70 -14.84 -18.52
N GLY A 250 -20.28 -14.20 -17.49
CA GLY A 250 -20.74 -14.92 -16.29
C GLY A 250 -20.86 -14.12 -14.99
N ALA A 251 -21.62 -14.67 -14.04
CA ALA A 251 -21.67 -14.20 -12.65
C ALA A 251 -20.38 -14.61 -11.92
N GLY A 252 -19.73 -13.66 -11.24
CA GLY A 252 -18.41 -13.85 -10.61
C GLY A 252 -17.23 -13.28 -11.41
N SER A 253 -17.51 -12.53 -12.47
CA SER A 253 -16.48 -11.99 -13.34
C SER A 253 -15.70 -10.81 -12.76
N ALA A 254 -14.47 -10.59 -13.27
CA ALA A 254 -13.65 -9.43 -12.93
C ALA A 254 -14.31 -8.06 -13.23
N ASP A 255 -15.40 -8.03 -13.99
CA ASP A 255 -16.16 -6.80 -14.26
C ASP A 255 -17.13 -6.45 -13.14
N ARG A 256 -17.62 -7.45 -12.39
CA ARG A 256 -18.59 -7.25 -11.29
C ARG A 256 -17.90 -7.14 -9.94
N GLU A 257 -16.93 -8.02 -9.69
CA GLU A 257 -16.24 -8.15 -8.39
C GLU A 257 -14.73 -7.88 -8.46
N GLY A 258 -14.17 -7.66 -9.66
CA GLY A 258 -12.72 -7.51 -9.85
C GLY A 258 -12.27 -6.14 -10.32
N PHE A 259 -10.97 -6.06 -10.66
CA PHE A 259 -10.33 -4.82 -11.09
C PHE A 259 -10.55 -4.51 -12.58
N ALA A 260 -11.05 -5.45 -13.38
CA ALA A 260 -11.18 -5.28 -14.84
C ALA A 260 -12.09 -4.09 -15.21
N ARG A 261 -13.11 -3.80 -14.40
CA ARG A 261 -13.98 -2.62 -14.58
C ARG A 261 -13.24 -1.28 -14.50
N PHE A 262 -12.07 -1.24 -13.87
CA PHE A 262 -11.27 -0.03 -13.71
C PHE A 262 -10.15 0.10 -14.76
N THR A 263 -10.09 -0.82 -15.73
CA THR A 263 -9.00 -0.86 -16.71
C THR A 263 -9.27 0.08 -17.90
N VAL A 264 -8.22 0.77 -18.34
CA VAL A 264 -8.26 1.63 -19.53
C VAL A 264 -8.40 0.76 -20.77
N SER A 265 -9.50 0.91 -21.51
CA SER A 265 -9.74 0.21 -22.78
C SER A 265 -9.57 -1.32 -22.71
N ARG A 266 -9.88 -1.93 -21.55
CA ARG A 266 -9.65 -3.36 -21.24
C ARG A 266 -8.24 -3.84 -21.57
N ARG A 267 -7.23 -3.00 -21.36
CA ARG A 267 -5.84 -3.39 -21.59
C ARG A 267 -5.27 -4.05 -20.34
N ALA A 268 -4.44 -5.08 -20.51
CA ALA A 268 -3.65 -5.62 -19.40
C ALA A 268 -2.41 -4.73 -19.16
N GLY A 269 -1.77 -4.85 -17.99
CA GLY A 269 -0.59 -4.06 -17.66
C GLY A 269 -0.52 -3.63 -16.20
N LEU A 270 0.38 -2.71 -15.89
CA LEU A 270 0.59 -2.21 -14.53
C LEU A 270 -0.24 -0.94 -14.29
N TYR A 271 -1.12 -0.98 -13.30
CA TYR A 271 -2.03 0.12 -12.96
C TYR A 271 -1.69 0.73 -11.59
N THR A 272 -1.91 2.04 -11.41
CA THR A 272 -2.09 2.60 -10.06
C THR A 272 -3.41 2.15 -9.45
N THR A 273 -3.45 2.04 -8.14
CA THR A 273 -4.70 1.80 -7.41
C THR A 273 -5.48 3.09 -7.21
N GLY A 274 -6.81 2.99 -7.13
CA GLY A 274 -7.68 4.13 -6.81
C GLY A 274 -7.76 4.47 -5.33
N ASP A 275 -6.83 3.93 -4.53
CA ASP A 275 -6.77 4.16 -3.08
C ASP A 275 -6.24 5.57 -2.81
N ALA A 276 -7.12 6.43 -2.29
CA ALA A 276 -6.79 7.80 -1.92
C ALA A 276 -5.63 7.87 -0.93
N SER A 277 -5.44 6.86 -0.08
CA SER A 277 -4.37 6.84 0.92
C SER A 277 -3.03 6.42 0.32
N TYR A 278 -3.01 5.72 -0.83
CA TYR A 278 -1.79 5.14 -1.40
C TYR A 278 -1.77 5.27 -2.93
N ALA A 279 -1.71 6.50 -3.43
CA ALA A 279 -1.71 6.82 -4.85
C ALA A 279 -0.48 6.26 -5.63
N ASP A 280 0.62 5.96 -4.93
CA ASP A 280 1.83 5.32 -5.47
C ASP A 280 1.75 3.78 -5.49
N GLY A 281 0.67 3.22 -4.94
CA GLY A 281 0.36 1.80 -4.98
C GLY A 281 0.04 1.33 -6.39
N VAL A 282 0.59 0.19 -6.78
CA VAL A 282 0.37 -0.39 -8.11
C VAL A 282 -0.08 -1.84 -8.06
N ARG A 283 -0.77 -2.26 -9.12
CA ARG A 283 -1.27 -3.62 -9.32
C ARG A 283 -1.03 -4.04 -10.76
N LEU A 284 -0.44 -5.21 -10.95
CA LEU A 284 -0.30 -5.83 -12.27
C LEU A 284 -1.63 -6.50 -12.62
N VAL A 285 -2.19 -6.22 -13.78
CA VAL A 285 -3.45 -6.79 -14.29
C VAL A 285 -3.13 -7.63 -15.53
N ASP A 286 -3.51 -8.90 -15.51
CA ASP A 286 -3.29 -9.83 -16.63
C ASP A 286 -4.61 -10.19 -17.35
N SER A 287 -4.47 -10.63 -18.60
CA SER A 287 -5.50 -11.10 -19.52
C SER A 287 -5.99 -12.52 -19.26
N VAL A 288 -5.20 -13.38 -18.61
CA VAL A 288 -5.48 -14.83 -18.53
C VAL A 288 -6.48 -15.20 -17.44
N ASP A 289 -6.53 -14.43 -16.34
CA ASP A 289 -7.36 -14.76 -15.17
C ASP A 289 -8.31 -13.60 -14.78
N SER A 290 -9.28 -13.33 -15.65
CA SER A 290 -10.46 -12.52 -15.31
C SER A 290 -11.34 -13.15 -14.19
N ASN A 291 -10.89 -14.27 -13.60
CA ASN A 291 -11.43 -14.87 -12.39
C ASN A 291 -10.45 -14.73 -11.23
N ARG A 292 -10.62 -13.66 -10.45
CA ARG A 292 -10.19 -13.49 -9.04
C ARG A 292 -8.70 -13.51 -8.70
N LYS A 293 -7.78 -14.05 -9.51
CA LYS A 293 -6.34 -14.05 -9.24
C LYS A 293 -5.58 -13.23 -10.28
N ILE A 294 -5.85 -11.94 -10.26
CA ILE A 294 -4.85 -10.96 -10.67
C ILE A 294 -3.57 -11.28 -9.88
N LEU A 295 -2.39 -11.21 -10.51
CA LEU A 295 -1.10 -11.29 -9.81
C LEU A 295 -0.98 -10.08 -8.87
N ASP A 296 -1.67 -10.15 -7.74
CA ASP A 296 -1.58 -9.22 -6.64
C ASP A 296 -0.35 -9.66 -5.87
N TYR A 297 0.81 -9.08 -6.22
CA TYR A 297 1.95 -9.14 -5.33
C TYR A 297 1.50 -8.45 -4.04
N GLN A 298 1.05 -9.23 -3.08
CA GLN A 298 0.78 -8.76 -1.74
C GLN A 298 2.13 -8.81 -1.03
N PRO A 299 2.78 -7.65 -0.78
CA PRO A 299 3.95 -7.66 0.08
C PRO A 299 3.55 -8.29 1.42
N PRO A 300 4.53 -8.87 2.15
CA PRO A 300 4.27 -9.34 3.50
C PRO A 300 3.53 -8.27 4.28
N ARG A 301 2.45 -8.65 4.96
CA ARG A 301 1.62 -7.73 5.75
C ARG A 301 2.51 -6.82 6.57
N TYR A 302 2.33 -5.51 6.40
CA TYR A 302 3.15 -4.53 7.08
C TYR A 302 2.91 -4.65 8.59
N PRO A 303 3.90 -5.05 9.38
CA PRO A 303 3.70 -5.22 10.83
C PRO A 303 3.53 -3.86 11.54
N TRP A 304 3.60 -2.75 10.80
CA TRP A 304 3.46 -1.39 11.27
C TRP A 304 2.25 -0.66 10.68
N GLY A 305 1.36 -1.26 9.91
CA GLY A 305 0.25 -0.48 9.35
C GLY A 305 -0.75 -1.30 8.57
N PRO A 306 -1.84 -0.67 8.12
CA PRO A 306 -2.87 -1.31 7.34
C PRO A 306 -2.27 -1.89 6.06
N THR A 307 -2.92 -2.94 5.59
CA THR A 307 -2.55 -3.57 4.32
C THR A 307 -2.69 -2.55 3.19
N ARG A 308 -1.63 -2.37 2.41
CA ARG A 308 -1.61 -1.48 1.24
C ARG A 308 -1.03 -2.20 0.04
N SER A 309 -1.36 -1.70 -1.15
CA SER A 309 -0.76 -2.17 -2.40
C SER A 309 0.74 -1.82 -2.43
N PRO A 310 1.58 -2.69 -3.03
CA PRO A 310 3.01 -2.44 -3.20
C PRO A 310 3.26 -1.16 -4.02
N ARG A 311 4.37 -0.47 -3.73
CA ARG A 311 4.73 0.75 -4.47
C ARG A 311 5.30 0.41 -5.83
N LEU A 312 5.21 1.34 -6.78
CA LEU A 312 5.88 1.20 -8.08
C LEU A 312 7.39 0.91 -7.94
N ALA A 313 8.04 1.55 -6.98
CA ALA A 313 9.46 1.31 -6.67
C ALA A 313 9.72 -0.15 -6.25
N ASP A 314 8.76 -0.81 -5.59
CA ASP A 314 8.93 -2.18 -5.10
C ASP A 314 8.79 -3.21 -6.23
N TYR A 315 7.98 -2.95 -7.26
CA TYR A 315 7.91 -3.77 -8.47
C TYR A 315 9.12 -3.63 -9.40
N THR A 316 9.77 -2.47 -9.39
CA THR A 316 10.89 -2.14 -10.28
C THR A 316 12.26 -2.36 -9.63
N LYS A 317 12.29 -2.61 -8.31
CA LYS A 317 13.50 -2.98 -7.59
C LYS A 317 14.05 -4.31 -8.08
N VAL A 318 15.20 -4.25 -8.74
CA VAL A 318 16.02 -5.42 -9.06
C VAL A 318 16.78 -5.83 -7.78
N GLY A 319 16.15 -6.60 -6.89
CA GLY A 319 16.74 -7.02 -5.62
C GLY A 319 16.69 -8.53 -5.40
N ARG A 320 17.79 -9.25 -5.70
CA ARG A 320 18.13 -10.64 -5.30
C ARG A 320 17.02 -11.72 -5.34
N ALA A 321 15.90 -11.48 -6.01
CA ALA A 321 14.96 -12.52 -6.38
C ALA A 321 15.51 -13.25 -7.61
N CYS A 322 15.53 -14.58 -7.56
CA CYS A 322 16.05 -15.42 -8.62
C CYS A 322 15.48 -14.99 -9.99
N PRO A 323 16.29 -14.94 -11.06
CA PRO A 323 15.85 -14.61 -12.42
C PRO A 323 14.73 -15.51 -12.96
N GLU A 324 14.42 -16.61 -12.28
CA GLU A 324 13.47 -17.64 -12.73
C GLU A 324 11.99 -17.25 -12.57
N GLN A 325 11.63 -16.23 -11.77
CA GLN A 325 10.22 -15.84 -11.59
C GLN A 325 9.74 -14.74 -12.55
N ILE A 326 10.64 -14.13 -13.33
CA ILE A 326 10.28 -13.17 -14.39
C ILE A 326 10.33 -13.84 -15.78
N LEU A 327 10.83 -15.09 -15.86
CA LEU A 327 11.11 -15.80 -17.12
C LEU A 327 10.58 -17.25 -17.16
N GLY A 328 9.56 -17.58 -16.37
CA GLY A 328 9.04 -18.95 -16.29
C GLY A 328 7.60 -19.10 -16.78
N GLY A 329 7.41 -19.53 -18.04
CA GLY A 329 6.15 -20.07 -18.56
C GLY A 329 5.76 -19.55 -19.94
#